data_AF-A0A660TAJ5-F1
#
_entry.id   AF-A0A660TAJ5-F1
#
_cell.length_a   1.000
_cell.length_b   1.000
_cell.length_c   1.000
_cell.angle_alpha   90.00
_cell.angle_beta   90.00
_cell.angle_gamma   90.00
#
_symmetry.space_group_name_H-M   'P 1'
#
loop_
_entity.id
_entity.type
_entity.pdbx_description
1 polymer ?
#
loop_
_entity_poly.entity_id
_entity_poly.type
_entity_poly.pdbx_seq_one_letter_code
_entity_poly.pdbx_strand_id
1 'polypeptide(L)'
;MSTFVILIIILGSSLGIFTFFMVKSFVLPRRIEKLNELLKKKKYNLVIRAAKKLINNDPHNTDAHYLLGLAYLGDGKAELALMGFKKINQIGQFTKYCREIPFRKKIAELYTKFNQTEEALKEYILLIKAQPNDAYYYYRAGELFEARGNSTKAISFLMKAVELDSRFAEAHYTLGLLFYRSKKPVKARNSLENAVKLDPDNYPAYFYLGKLLKEDHDYAGALKSLEKAQKSPEFKTRALIERGICYMSMNNYERAVSELERALAKIEDKSGNEYLYGNYFLAFCFEKLKKLDKAIELWEKIYSRKPGFKDVAEKLTQYQDIRSDDRMKDYLTASQEEFCSMCRAIVKVLNLDVQDINEIPNGCEIIGAEADVKWRNARKMPRLIQFLRVSEAIDESTVRNMHEKMKKKNLTRGLIFTSSVFTRTALAYADIRPIDLIDKSRLSDLLKKAEI
;
A
#
# COMPACT_ATOMS: atom_id res chain seq x y z
N MET A 1 19.40 50.04 71.76
CA MET A 1 20.02 50.11 70.42
C MET A 1 20.17 51.58 70.05
N SER A 2 21.38 52.08 69.82
CA SER A 2 21.59 53.50 69.50
C SER A 2 20.93 53.87 68.17
N THR A 3 20.37 55.07 68.09
CA THR A 3 19.79 55.67 66.87
C THR A 3 20.72 55.57 65.65
N PHE A 4 22.03 55.59 65.88
CA PHE A 4 23.07 55.39 64.89
C PHE A 4 23.01 54.01 64.19
N VAL A 5 22.74 52.93 64.93
CA VAL A 5 22.65 51.57 64.36
C VAL A 5 21.42 51.42 63.46
N ILE A 6 20.30 52.04 63.84
CA ILE A 6 19.07 52.06 63.04
C ILE A 6 19.30 52.83 61.72
N LEU A 7 20.02 53.95 61.78
CA LEU A 7 20.33 54.76 60.59
C LEU A 7 21.21 53.99 59.59
N ILE A 8 22.20 53.23 60.08
CA ILE A 8 23.06 52.38 59.24
C ILE A 8 22.26 51.25 58.59
N ILE A 9 21.33 50.62 59.32
CA ILE A 9 20.47 49.56 58.76
C ILE A 9 19.55 50.12 57.67
N ILE A 10 18.97 51.30 57.87
CA ILE A 10 18.11 51.95 56.86
C ILE A 10 18.92 52.37 55.63
N LEU A 11 20.11 52.94 55.80
CA LEU A 11 21.02 53.29 54.70
C LEU A 11 21.53 52.05 53.94
N GLY A 12 21.87 50.98 54.66
CA GLY A 12 22.28 49.72 54.04
C GLY A 12 21.14 49.05 53.26
N SER A 13 19.92 49.10 53.80
CA SER A 13 18.73 48.56 53.14
C SER A 13 18.34 49.39 51.92
N SER A 14 18.40 50.73 52.01
CA SER A 14 18.10 51.62 50.88
C SER A 14 19.16 51.49 49.77
N LEU A 15 20.44 51.34 50.12
CA LEU A 15 21.51 51.05 49.16
C LEU A 15 21.33 49.67 48.51
N GLY A 16 20.91 48.66 49.27
CA GLY A 16 20.57 47.32 48.76
C GLY A 16 19.39 47.35 47.78
N ILE A 17 18.34 48.08 48.11
CA ILE A 17 17.18 48.28 47.24
C ILE A 17 17.58 49.06 45.98
N PHE A 18 18.34 50.13 46.12
CA PHE A 18 18.82 50.95 45.01
C PHE A 18 19.71 50.15 44.05
N THR A 19 20.65 49.36 44.59
CA THR A 19 21.52 48.47 43.78
C THR A 19 20.72 47.37 43.09
N PHE A 20 19.72 46.78 43.76
CA PHE A 20 18.79 45.82 43.15
C PHE A 20 18.02 46.45 41.96
N PHE A 21 17.46 47.64 42.14
CA PHE A 21 16.76 48.36 41.07
C PHE A 21 17.69 48.77 39.93
N MET A 22 18.91 49.24 40.23
CA MET A 22 19.94 49.54 39.23
C MET A 22 20.32 48.31 38.39
N VAL A 23 20.54 47.15 39.03
CA VAL A 23 20.87 45.91 38.33
C VAL A 23 19.72 45.45 37.43
N LYS A 24 18.48 45.51 37.95
CA LYS A 24 17.28 45.11 37.21
C LYS A 24 16.98 46.07 36.05
N SER A 25 17.21 47.37 36.22
CA SER A 25 16.90 48.41 35.25
C SER A 25 17.97 48.57 34.15
N PHE A 26 19.26 48.41 34.47
CA PHE A 26 20.36 48.69 33.53
C PHE A 26 21.22 47.48 33.14
N VAL A 27 21.50 46.56 34.06
CA VAL A 27 22.44 45.45 33.80
C VAL A 27 21.77 44.29 33.08
N LEU A 28 20.55 43.92 33.49
CA LEU A 28 19.82 42.80 32.91
C LEU A 28 19.48 43.01 31.41
N PRO A 29 18.97 44.19 30.97
CA PRO A 29 18.71 44.45 29.55
C PRO A 29 19.98 44.35 28.68
N ARG A 30 21.13 44.82 29.17
CA ARG A 30 22.43 44.72 28.47
C ARG A 30 22.91 43.29 28.31
N ARG A 31 22.64 42.41 29.30
CA ARG A 31 22.98 40.99 29.20
C ARG A 31 22.14 40.29 28.14
N ILE A 32 20.83 40.54 28.12
CA ILE A 32 19.91 39.97 27.11
C ILE A 32 20.29 40.44 25.70
N GLU A 33 20.65 41.71 25.53
CA GLU A 33 21.12 42.26 24.25
C GLU A 33 22.37 41.54 23.74
N LYS A 34 23.38 41.36 24.59
CA LYS A 34 24.60 40.60 24.25
C LYS A 34 24.30 39.15 23.86
N LEU A 35 23.37 38.48 24.53
CA LEU A 35 22.96 37.13 24.17
C LEU A 35 22.25 37.08 22.82
N ASN A 36 21.41 38.08 22.53
CA ASN A 36 20.76 38.21 21.24
C ASN A 36 21.78 38.44 20.10
N GLU A 37 22.83 39.23 20.33
CA GLU A 37 23.93 39.37 19.36
C GLU A 37 24.69 38.06 19.13
N LEU A 38 24.98 37.30 20.18
CA LEU A 38 25.62 36.00 20.07
C LEU A 38 24.75 35.01 19.29
N LEU A 39 23.43 35.06 19.48
CA LEU A 39 22.46 34.26 18.73
C LEU A 39 22.50 34.62 17.23
N LYS A 40 22.53 35.91 16.90
CA LYS A 40 22.70 36.39 15.51
C LYS A 40 24.01 35.90 14.88
N LYS A 41 25.08 35.83 15.68
CA LYS A 41 26.40 35.28 15.29
C LYS A 41 26.44 33.74 15.29
N LYS A 42 25.28 33.06 15.45
CA LYS A 42 25.14 31.59 15.51
C LYS A 42 26.00 30.92 16.60
N LYS A 43 26.39 31.64 17.65
CA LYS A 43 27.18 31.10 18.77
C LYS A 43 26.27 30.41 19.80
N TYR A 44 25.52 29.40 19.37
CA TYR A 44 24.44 28.77 20.15
C TYR A 44 24.90 28.23 21.50
N ASN A 45 26.05 27.55 21.54
CA ASN A 45 26.61 27.00 22.79
C ASN A 45 26.86 28.06 23.87
N LEU A 46 27.33 29.25 23.49
CA LEU A 46 27.55 30.34 24.43
C LEU A 46 26.23 30.92 24.95
N VAL A 47 25.24 31.07 24.05
CA VAL A 47 23.89 31.53 24.42
C VAL A 47 23.24 30.54 25.38
N ILE A 48 23.29 29.24 25.09
CA ILE A 48 22.71 28.18 25.93
C ILE A 48 23.30 28.24 27.35
N ARG A 49 24.64 28.27 27.48
CA ARG A 49 25.29 28.32 28.81
C ARG A 49 24.91 29.57 29.59
N ALA A 50 24.95 30.74 28.94
CA ALA A 50 24.67 32.00 29.60
C ALA A 50 23.17 32.19 29.94
N ALA A 51 22.27 31.78 29.05
CA ALA A 51 20.83 31.81 29.30
C ALA A 51 20.42 30.86 30.45
N LYS A 52 21.00 29.65 30.53
CA LYS A 52 20.80 28.75 31.68
C LYS A 52 21.21 29.38 33.00
N LYS A 53 22.34 30.10 33.03
CA LYS A 53 22.78 30.84 34.23
C LYS A 53 21.79 31.93 34.63
N LEU A 54 21.22 32.65 33.65
CA LEU A 54 20.17 33.64 33.93
C LEU A 54 18.91 32.99 34.49
N ILE A 55 18.47 31.86 33.92
CA ILE A 55 17.30 31.11 34.38
C ILE A 55 17.51 30.54 35.80
N ASN A 56 18.72 30.07 36.12
CA ASN A 56 19.02 29.57 37.46
C ASN A 56 18.91 30.67 38.54
N ASN A 57 19.25 31.91 38.16
CA ASN A 57 19.15 33.05 39.06
C ASN A 57 17.73 33.64 39.10
N ASP A 58 17.01 33.58 37.99
CA ASP A 58 15.62 34.05 37.84
C ASP A 58 14.83 33.07 36.96
N PRO A 59 14.13 32.09 37.57
CA PRO A 59 13.37 31.07 36.84
C PRO A 59 12.20 31.62 36.01
N HIS A 60 11.74 32.86 36.28
CA HIS A 60 10.64 33.51 35.57
C HIS A 60 11.12 34.46 34.47
N ASN A 61 12.42 34.46 34.17
CA ASN A 61 12.98 35.32 33.12
C ASN A 61 12.57 34.86 31.71
N THR A 62 11.49 35.45 31.18
CA THR A 62 10.98 35.12 29.84
C THR A 62 12.04 35.25 28.75
N ASP A 63 12.83 36.33 28.77
CA ASP A 63 13.82 36.60 27.71
C ASP A 63 14.93 35.56 27.68
N ALA A 64 15.37 35.11 28.84
CA ALA A 64 16.36 34.04 28.94
C ALA A 64 15.80 32.71 28.44
N HIS A 65 14.57 32.35 28.80
CA HIS A 65 13.89 31.15 28.25
C HIS A 65 13.71 31.25 26.73
N TYR A 66 13.35 32.43 26.21
CA TYR A 66 13.14 32.66 24.78
C TYR A 66 14.45 32.51 23.99
N LEU A 67 15.51 33.20 24.42
CA LEU A 67 16.83 33.10 23.78
C LEU A 67 17.41 31.69 23.90
N LEU A 68 17.19 31.00 25.02
CA LEU A 68 17.58 29.60 25.17
C LEU A 68 16.86 28.71 24.16
N GLY A 69 15.54 28.85 24.02
CA GLY A 69 14.75 28.09 23.05
C GLY A 69 15.18 28.37 21.60
N LEU A 70 15.41 29.63 21.24
CA LEU A 70 15.95 29.97 19.92
C LEU A 70 17.35 29.40 19.67
N ALA A 71 18.23 29.41 20.68
CA ALA A 71 19.55 28.81 20.57
C ALA A 71 19.49 27.30 20.38
N TYR A 72 18.57 26.61 21.09
CA TYR A 72 18.34 25.19 20.87
C TYR A 72 17.79 24.87 19.48
N LEU A 73 16.90 25.71 18.93
CA LEU A 73 16.46 25.54 17.54
C LEU A 73 17.61 25.69 16.55
N GLY A 74 18.48 26.68 16.75
CA GLY A 74 19.67 26.87 15.92
C GLY A 74 20.68 25.71 16.02
N ASP A 75 20.74 25.05 17.19
CA ASP A 75 21.58 23.89 17.48
C ASP A 75 20.91 22.55 17.11
N GLY A 76 19.74 22.58 16.44
CA GLY A 76 19.00 21.38 16.01
C GLY A 76 18.22 20.64 17.12
N LYS A 77 18.25 21.13 18.36
CA LYS A 77 17.65 20.51 19.55
C LYS A 77 16.21 20.97 19.77
N ALA A 78 15.33 20.62 18.82
CA ALA A 78 13.94 21.10 18.80
C ALA A 78 13.10 20.70 20.02
N GLU A 79 13.33 19.53 20.62
CA GLU A 79 12.61 19.08 21.82
C GLU A 79 12.92 19.96 23.05
N LEU A 80 14.21 20.26 23.25
CA LEU A 80 14.64 21.15 24.34
C LEU A 80 14.14 22.58 24.14
N ALA A 81 14.07 23.03 22.89
CA ALA A 81 13.45 24.32 22.56
C ALA A 81 11.97 24.35 22.96
N LEU A 82 11.21 23.29 22.64
CA LEU A 82 9.81 23.19 23.02
C LEU A 82 9.63 23.23 24.55
N MET A 83 10.47 22.51 25.31
CA MET A 83 10.43 22.56 26.78
C MET A 83 10.65 23.97 27.33
N GLY A 84 11.64 24.70 26.80
CA GLY A 84 11.89 26.09 27.19
C GLY A 84 10.73 27.03 26.83
N PHE A 85 10.13 26.86 25.66
CA PHE A 85 8.98 27.66 25.24
C PHE A 85 7.70 27.34 26.01
N LYS A 86 7.47 26.09 26.43
CA LYS A 86 6.37 25.75 27.36
C LYS A 86 6.45 26.56 28.65
N LYS A 87 7.66 26.85 29.14
CA LYS A 87 7.82 27.68 30.34
C LYS A 87 7.38 29.13 30.11
N ILE A 88 7.59 29.68 28.92
CA ILE A 88 7.11 31.02 28.55
C ILE A 88 5.58 31.09 28.57
N ASN A 89 4.90 30.06 28.05
CA ASN A 89 3.44 29.96 28.14
C ASN A 89 2.93 29.91 29.59
N GLN A 90 3.64 29.23 30.49
CA GLN A 90 3.30 29.19 31.91
C GLN A 90 3.52 30.55 32.60
N ILE A 91 4.56 31.29 32.20
CA ILE A 91 4.85 32.63 32.75
C ILE A 91 3.83 33.66 32.24
N GLY A 92 3.42 33.58 30.97
CA GLY A 92 2.37 34.43 30.39
C GLY A 92 2.77 35.91 30.18
N GLN A 93 4.06 36.25 30.33
CA GLN A 93 4.56 37.61 30.17
C GLN A 93 5.37 37.74 28.88
N PHE A 94 5.04 38.75 28.06
CA PHE A 94 5.78 39.11 26.85
C PHE A 94 6.55 40.41 27.04
N THR A 95 7.69 40.53 26.36
CA THR A 95 8.63 41.66 26.52
C THR A 95 9.02 42.24 25.16
N LYS A 96 9.92 43.23 25.16
CA LYS A 96 10.54 43.78 23.94
C LYS A 96 11.31 42.72 23.13
N TYR A 97 11.93 41.74 23.81
CA TYR A 97 12.74 40.68 23.19
C TYR A 97 11.90 39.44 22.88
N CYS A 98 11.21 38.89 23.88
CA CYS A 98 10.21 37.83 23.69
C CYS A 98 8.86 38.45 23.31
N ARG A 99 8.73 38.85 22.03
CA ARG A 99 7.47 39.36 21.49
C ARG A 99 6.48 38.22 21.29
N GLU A 100 5.22 38.47 21.62
CA GLU A 100 4.14 37.47 21.59
C GLU A 100 4.02 36.78 20.23
N ILE A 101 3.80 37.54 19.16
CA ILE A 101 3.54 36.96 17.82
C ILE A 101 4.74 36.09 17.33
N PRO A 102 6.00 36.56 17.29
CA PRO A 102 7.14 35.72 16.91
C PRO A 102 7.31 34.47 17.78
N PHE A 103 7.07 34.59 19.08
CA PHE A 103 7.13 33.46 20.00
C PHE A 103 6.03 32.44 19.68
N ARG A 104 4.77 32.89 19.55
CA ARG A 104 3.61 32.03 19.26
C ARG A 104 3.79 31.27 17.96
N LYS A 105 4.31 31.92 16.91
CA LYS A 105 4.65 31.25 15.65
C LYS A 105 5.62 30.09 15.88
N LYS A 106 6.72 30.33 16.62
CA LYS A 106 7.76 29.33 16.87
C LYS A 106 7.25 28.16 17.70
N ILE A 107 6.49 28.41 18.76
CA ILE A 107 5.96 27.33 19.60
C ILE A 107 4.83 26.57 18.89
N ALA A 108 3.98 27.24 18.09
CA ALA A 108 2.97 26.59 17.26
C ALA A 108 3.58 25.63 16.23
N GLU A 109 4.62 26.09 15.51
CA GLU A 109 5.41 25.25 14.57
C GLU A 109 5.98 24.01 15.27
N LEU A 110 6.49 24.16 16.49
CA LEU A 110 7.02 23.05 17.26
C LEU A 110 5.92 22.09 17.73
N TYR A 111 4.79 22.60 18.21
CA TYR A 111 3.66 21.75 18.56
C TYR A 111 3.18 20.94 17.36
N THR A 112 3.06 21.55 16.18
CA THR A 112 2.74 20.82 14.94
C THR A 112 3.81 19.77 14.61
N LYS A 113 5.10 20.11 14.68
CA LYS A 113 6.20 19.18 14.41
C LYS A 113 6.19 17.96 15.32
N PHE A 114 5.84 18.14 16.59
CA PHE A 114 5.77 17.07 17.59
C PHE A 114 4.37 16.48 17.76
N ASN A 115 3.48 16.70 16.78
CA ASN A 115 2.12 16.16 16.75
C ASN A 115 1.26 16.47 18.00
N GLN A 116 1.55 17.61 18.67
CA GLN A 116 0.78 18.17 19.77
C GLN A 116 -0.34 19.05 19.20
N THR A 117 -1.31 18.40 18.55
CA THR A 117 -2.41 19.03 17.79
C THR A 117 -3.29 19.93 18.65
N GLU A 118 -3.43 19.61 19.95
CA GLU A 118 -4.25 20.39 20.87
C GLU A 118 -3.65 21.78 21.16
N GLU A 119 -2.38 21.78 21.48
CA GLU A 119 -1.59 22.94 21.82
C GLU A 119 -1.29 23.79 20.59
N ALA A 120 -0.95 23.15 19.45
CA ALA A 120 -0.74 23.84 18.19
C ALA A 120 -1.97 24.68 17.81
N LEU A 121 -3.16 24.08 17.89
CA LEU A 121 -4.39 24.79 17.52
C LEU A 121 -4.63 25.99 18.44
N LYS A 122 -4.44 25.83 19.76
CA LYS A 122 -4.60 26.94 20.71
C LYS A 122 -3.70 28.12 20.32
N GLU A 123 -2.46 27.87 19.96
CA GLU A 123 -1.52 28.91 19.53
C GLU A 123 -1.91 29.54 18.20
N TYR A 124 -2.34 28.75 17.20
CA TYR A 124 -2.82 29.32 15.93
C TYR A 124 -4.11 30.14 16.11
N ILE A 125 -5.02 29.76 17.00
CA ILE A 125 -6.20 30.59 17.32
C ILE A 125 -5.79 31.91 17.97
N LEU A 126 -4.77 31.92 18.84
CA LEU A 126 -4.24 33.15 19.43
C LEU A 126 -3.54 34.02 18.36
N LEU A 127 -2.82 33.42 17.42
CA LEU A 127 -2.23 34.11 16.27
C LEU A 127 -3.30 34.73 15.37
N ILE A 128 -4.40 34.01 15.09
CA ILE A 128 -5.55 34.55 14.34
C ILE A 128 -6.16 35.76 15.05
N LYS A 129 -6.34 35.69 16.38
CA LYS A 129 -6.84 36.84 17.16
C LYS A 129 -5.91 38.05 17.08
N ALA A 130 -4.61 37.83 17.11
CA ALA A 130 -3.61 38.90 17.04
C ALA A 130 -3.43 39.46 15.60
N GLN A 131 -3.60 38.62 14.59
CA GLN A 131 -3.38 38.94 13.17
C GLN A 131 -4.49 38.30 12.31
N PRO A 132 -5.72 38.85 12.32
CA PRO A 132 -6.89 38.23 11.69
C PRO A 132 -6.89 38.24 10.16
N ASN A 133 -5.93 38.94 9.53
CA ASN A 133 -5.82 39.03 8.08
C ASN A 133 -4.68 38.17 7.51
N ASP A 134 -4.05 37.33 8.32
CA ASP A 134 -2.97 36.45 7.87
C ASP A 134 -3.52 35.07 7.50
N ALA A 135 -3.62 34.80 6.19
CA ALA A 135 -4.17 33.57 5.63
C ALA A 135 -3.46 32.30 6.14
N TYR A 136 -2.16 32.40 6.46
CA TYR A 136 -1.37 31.26 6.91
C TYR A 136 -1.87 30.65 8.22
N TYR A 137 -2.31 31.46 9.19
CA TYR A 137 -2.81 30.91 10.45
C TYR A 137 -4.16 30.21 10.29
N TYR A 138 -5.03 30.72 9.41
CA TYR A 138 -6.28 30.05 9.08
C TYR A 138 -6.02 28.71 8.38
N TYR A 139 -5.08 28.67 7.44
CA TYR A 139 -4.67 27.42 6.79
C TYR A 139 -4.17 26.39 7.80
N ARG A 140 -3.23 26.77 8.67
CA ARG A 140 -2.69 25.88 9.72
C ARG A 140 -3.75 25.42 10.72
N ALA A 141 -4.65 26.31 11.14
CA ALA A 141 -5.77 25.92 11.99
C ALA A 141 -6.70 24.92 11.27
N GLY A 142 -6.93 25.11 9.97
CA GLY A 142 -7.69 24.20 9.11
C GLY A 142 -7.09 22.79 9.08
N GLU A 143 -5.79 22.67 8.81
CA GLU A 143 -5.07 21.38 8.83
C GLU A 143 -5.17 20.69 10.20
N LEU A 144 -5.04 21.45 11.29
CA LEU A 144 -5.14 20.91 12.65
C LEU A 144 -6.57 20.47 13.01
N PHE A 145 -7.60 21.16 12.51
CA PHE A 145 -8.98 20.70 12.68
C PHE A 145 -9.26 19.42 11.88
N GLU A 146 -8.69 19.27 10.69
CA GLU A 146 -8.77 18.02 9.92
C GLU A 146 -8.10 16.89 10.68
N ALA A 147 -6.91 17.10 11.24
CA ALA A 147 -6.18 16.10 12.02
C ALA A 147 -6.97 15.61 13.25
N ARG A 148 -7.91 16.42 13.77
CA ARG A 148 -8.86 16.03 14.84
C ARG A 148 -10.13 15.34 14.33
N GLY A 149 -10.24 15.09 13.03
CA GLY A 149 -11.45 14.57 12.39
C GLY A 149 -12.60 15.60 12.28
N ASN A 150 -12.37 16.88 12.55
CA ASN A 150 -13.39 17.93 12.43
C ASN A 150 -13.34 18.61 11.05
N SER A 151 -13.71 17.86 10.01
CA SER A 151 -13.67 18.32 8.62
C SER A 151 -14.53 19.57 8.36
N THR A 152 -15.64 19.74 9.08
CA THR A 152 -16.52 20.91 8.93
C THR A 152 -15.82 22.19 9.34
N LYS A 153 -15.15 22.20 10.52
CA LYS A 153 -14.34 23.36 10.94
C LYS A 153 -13.14 23.54 10.03
N ALA A 154 -12.46 22.46 9.65
CA ALA A 154 -11.32 22.52 8.74
C ALA A 154 -11.67 23.26 7.44
N ILE A 155 -12.78 22.89 6.79
CA ILE A 155 -13.29 23.56 5.58
C ILE A 155 -13.55 25.05 5.85
N SER A 156 -14.19 25.41 6.97
CA SER A 156 -14.47 26.81 7.30
C SER A 156 -13.20 27.65 7.45
N PHE A 157 -12.18 27.14 8.13
CA PHE A 157 -10.90 27.83 8.30
C PHE A 157 -10.13 27.93 6.98
N LEU A 158 -10.11 26.85 6.18
CA LEU A 158 -9.46 26.86 4.86
C LEU A 158 -10.15 27.79 3.87
N MET A 159 -11.49 27.87 3.90
CA MET A 159 -12.24 28.85 3.11
C MET A 159 -11.84 30.28 3.48
N LYS A 160 -11.64 30.58 4.76
CA LYS A 160 -11.15 31.90 5.18
C LYS A 160 -9.71 32.16 4.74
N ALA A 161 -8.86 31.13 4.74
CA ALA A 161 -7.50 31.26 4.23
C ALA A 161 -7.47 31.65 2.74
N VAL A 162 -8.25 30.98 1.88
CA VAL A 162 -8.33 31.30 0.45
C VAL A 162 -9.09 32.61 0.15
N GLU A 163 -9.95 33.06 1.06
CA GLU A 163 -10.58 34.39 0.99
C GLU A 163 -9.57 35.50 1.26
N LEU A 164 -8.69 35.31 2.26
CA LEU A 164 -7.65 36.27 2.62
C LEU A 164 -6.48 36.28 1.63
N ASP A 165 -6.12 35.12 1.10
CA ASP A 165 -5.12 34.96 0.04
C ASP A 165 -5.60 33.98 -1.03
N SER A 166 -6.15 34.52 -2.11
CA SER A 166 -6.65 33.73 -3.24
C SER A 166 -5.56 32.97 -3.99
N ARG A 167 -4.28 33.33 -3.79
CA ARG A 167 -3.12 32.70 -4.44
C ARG A 167 -2.47 31.61 -3.58
N PHE A 168 -3.06 31.27 -2.45
CA PHE A 168 -2.53 30.24 -1.55
C PHE A 168 -2.81 28.82 -2.08
N ALA A 169 -1.87 28.29 -2.86
CA ALA A 169 -2.02 27.01 -3.57
C ALA A 169 -2.29 25.82 -2.63
N GLU A 170 -1.57 25.72 -1.52
CA GLU A 170 -1.70 24.63 -0.55
C GLU A 170 -3.07 24.64 0.14
N ALA A 171 -3.61 25.83 0.45
CA ALA A 171 -4.94 25.95 1.02
C ALA A 171 -6.02 25.50 0.03
N HIS A 172 -5.90 25.86 -1.26
CA HIS A 172 -6.78 25.36 -2.32
C HIS A 172 -6.71 23.84 -2.48
N TYR A 173 -5.50 23.25 -2.43
CA TYR A 173 -5.33 21.80 -2.50
C TYR A 173 -6.01 21.09 -1.32
N THR A 174 -5.71 21.50 -0.08
CA THR A 174 -6.30 20.87 1.12
C THR A 174 -7.82 21.03 1.13
N LEU A 175 -8.34 22.19 0.74
CA LEU A 175 -9.78 22.42 0.60
C LEU A 175 -10.39 21.51 -0.45
N GLY A 176 -9.73 21.35 -1.60
CA GLY A 176 -10.14 20.46 -2.68
C GLY A 176 -10.18 19.00 -2.26
N LEU A 177 -9.17 18.53 -1.52
CA LEU A 177 -9.11 17.19 -0.96
C LEU A 177 -10.24 16.93 0.05
N LEU A 178 -10.53 17.90 0.93
CA LEU A 178 -11.63 17.79 1.89
C LEU A 178 -12.99 17.75 1.19
N PHE A 179 -13.19 18.55 0.14
CA PHE A 179 -14.41 18.48 -0.67
C PHE A 179 -14.52 17.16 -1.44
N TYR A 180 -13.42 16.62 -1.95
CA TYR A 180 -13.38 15.31 -2.60
C TYR A 180 -13.85 14.22 -1.64
N ARG A 181 -13.26 14.15 -0.44
CA ARG A 181 -13.64 13.20 0.62
C ARG A 181 -15.08 13.39 1.11
N SER A 182 -15.56 14.63 1.11
CA SER A 182 -16.95 14.97 1.47
C SER A 182 -17.96 14.76 0.35
N LYS A 183 -17.57 14.12 -0.78
CA LYS A 183 -18.41 13.88 -1.95
C LYS A 183 -19.06 15.16 -2.52
N LYS A 184 -18.31 16.26 -2.56
CA LYS A 184 -18.71 17.55 -3.15
C LYS A 184 -17.90 17.82 -4.43
N PRO A 185 -18.16 17.09 -5.54
CA PRO A 185 -17.26 17.03 -6.70
C PRO A 185 -17.04 18.39 -7.37
N VAL A 186 -18.07 19.22 -7.50
CA VAL A 186 -17.96 20.56 -8.13
C VAL A 186 -17.01 21.47 -7.35
N LYS A 187 -17.15 21.52 -6.02
CA LYS A 187 -16.29 22.35 -5.16
C LYS A 187 -14.87 21.80 -5.11
N ALA A 188 -14.73 20.46 -5.09
CA ALA A 188 -13.44 19.79 -5.12
C ALA A 188 -12.68 20.12 -6.41
N ARG A 189 -13.34 19.99 -7.56
CA ARG A 189 -12.77 20.32 -8.88
C ARG A 189 -12.27 21.75 -8.94
N ASN A 190 -13.11 22.74 -8.61
CA ASN A 190 -12.72 24.15 -8.65
C ASN A 190 -11.52 24.44 -7.74
N SER A 191 -11.51 23.89 -6.51
CA SER A 191 -10.38 24.10 -5.59
C SER A 191 -9.10 23.44 -6.09
N LEU A 192 -9.17 22.23 -6.64
CA LEU A 192 -8.02 21.51 -7.19
C LEU A 192 -7.50 22.16 -8.49
N GLU A 193 -8.38 22.68 -9.35
CA GLU A 193 -8.02 23.46 -10.54
C GLU A 193 -7.26 24.74 -10.17
N ASN A 194 -7.72 25.45 -9.13
CA ASN A 194 -6.97 26.61 -8.61
C ASN A 194 -5.62 26.19 -8.03
N ALA A 195 -5.55 25.08 -7.28
CA ALA A 195 -4.31 24.58 -6.73
C ALA A 195 -3.26 24.28 -7.82
N VAL A 196 -3.63 23.54 -8.87
CA VAL A 196 -2.68 23.20 -9.96
C VAL A 196 -2.33 24.39 -10.86
N LYS A 197 -3.20 25.40 -10.92
CA LYS A 197 -2.92 26.66 -11.63
C LYS A 197 -1.90 27.52 -10.87
N LEU A 198 -2.00 27.55 -9.54
CA LEU A 198 -1.12 28.33 -8.68
C LEU A 198 0.22 27.62 -8.43
N ASP A 199 0.18 26.29 -8.31
CA ASP A 199 1.35 25.43 -8.15
C ASP A 199 1.32 24.28 -9.18
N PRO A 200 2.01 24.47 -10.33
CA PRO A 200 2.10 23.46 -11.38
C PRO A 200 2.84 22.17 -11.01
N ASP A 201 3.51 22.12 -9.84
CA ASP A 201 4.20 20.93 -9.34
C ASP A 201 3.45 20.24 -8.18
N ASN A 202 2.22 20.67 -7.88
CA ASN A 202 1.34 20.00 -6.95
C ASN A 202 0.78 18.68 -7.53
N TYR A 203 1.63 17.66 -7.62
CA TYR A 203 1.29 16.33 -8.15
C TYR A 203 0.12 15.65 -7.40
N PRO A 204 -0.02 15.77 -6.07
CA PRO A 204 -1.21 15.27 -5.37
C PRO A 204 -2.51 15.93 -5.87
N ALA A 205 -2.52 17.25 -6.09
CA ALA A 205 -3.70 17.95 -6.62
C ALA A 205 -4.08 17.44 -8.02
N TYR A 206 -3.10 17.23 -8.90
CA TYR A 206 -3.31 16.62 -10.21
C TYR A 206 -3.91 15.21 -10.13
N PHE A 207 -3.50 14.40 -9.14
CA PHE A 207 -4.03 13.04 -8.96
C PHE A 207 -5.54 13.08 -8.64
N TYR A 208 -5.94 13.85 -7.63
CA TYR A 208 -7.34 13.96 -7.24
C TYR A 208 -8.19 14.67 -8.31
N LEU A 209 -7.63 15.67 -9.01
CA LEU A 209 -8.29 16.29 -10.15
C LEU A 209 -8.52 15.28 -11.26
N GLY A 210 -7.52 14.46 -11.60
CA GLY A 210 -7.64 13.40 -12.59
C GLY A 210 -8.74 12.38 -12.25
N LYS A 211 -8.87 11.99 -10.97
CA LYS A 211 -9.96 11.12 -10.52
C LYS A 211 -11.34 11.75 -10.71
N LEU A 212 -11.49 13.03 -10.34
CA LEU A 212 -12.75 13.76 -10.53
C LEU A 212 -13.13 13.91 -12.00
N LEU A 213 -12.17 14.25 -12.86
CA LEU A 213 -12.40 14.38 -14.30
C LEU A 213 -12.80 13.04 -14.93
N LYS A 214 -12.20 11.94 -14.46
CA LYS A 214 -12.60 10.58 -14.88
C LYS A 214 -14.04 10.27 -14.46
N GLU A 215 -14.43 10.60 -13.22
CA GLU A 215 -15.81 10.43 -12.73
C GLU A 215 -16.80 11.30 -13.55
N ASP A 216 -16.37 12.47 -14.01
CA ASP A 216 -17.11 13.38 -14.89
C ASP A 216 -17.07 12.97 -16.38
N HIS A 217 -16.46 11.82 -16.70
CA HIS A 217 -16.28 11.31 -18.07
C HIS A 217 -15.42 12.21 -18.99
N ASP A 218 -14.76 13.24 -18.45
CA ASP A 218 -13.71 14.00 -19.14
C ASP A 218 -12.39 13.21 -19.10
N TYR A 219 -12.34 12.14 -19.90
CA TYR A 219 -11.17 11.25 -19.95
C TYR A 219 -9.92 11.95 -20.49
N ALA A 220 -10.07 12.92 -21.39
CA ALA A 220 -8.94 13.67 -21.93
C ALA A 220 -8.28 14.54 -20.84
N GLY A 221 -9.08 15.29 -20.09
CA GLY A 221 -8.62 16.06 -18.94
C GLY A 221 -8.06 15.17 -17.83
N ALA A 222 -8.70 14.02 -17.58
CA ALA A 222 -8.24 13.05 -16.60
C ALA A 222 -6.85 12.49 -16.95
N LEU A 223 -6.64 12.03 -18.19
CA LEU A 223 -5.37 11.49 -18.65
C LEU A 223 -4.24 12.52 -18.53
N LYS A 224 -4.48 13.78 -18.93
CA LYS A 224 -3.51 14.87 -18.81
C LYS A 224 -3.15 15.17 -17.35
N SER A 225 -4.14 15.19 -16.46
CA SER A 225 -3.91 15.43 -15.03
C SER A 225 -3.13 14.27 -14.40
N LEU A 226 -3.51 13.03 -14.70
CA LEU A 226 -2.81 11.84 -14.19
C LEU A 226 -1.39 11.71 -14.76
N GLU A 227 -1.14 12.18 -15.99
CA GLU A 227 0.20 12.25 -16.57
C GLU A 227 1.12 13.18 -15.78
N LYS A 228 0.60 14.32 -15.28
CA LYS A 228 1.33 15.19 -14.36
C LYS A 228 1.53 14.52 -13.00
N ALA A 229 0.47 13.92 -12.44
CA ALA A 229 0.54 13.25 -11.15
C ALA A 229 1.60 12.14 -11.09
N GLN A 230 1.80 11.39 -12.19
CA GLN A 230 2.74 10.27 -12.22
C GLN A 230 4.23 10.68 -12.06
N LYS A 231 4.54 11.98 -12.16
CA LYS A 231 5.90 12.50 -11.93
C LYS A 231 6.32 12.39 -10.47
N SER A 232 5.37 12.40 -9.54
CA SER A 232 5.64 12.11 -8.12
C SER A 232 5.84 10.61 -7.92
N PRO A 233 6.94 10.15 -7.29
CA PRO A 233 7.13 8.75 -6.93
C PRO A 233 5.96 8.18 -6.10
N GLU A 234 5.39 8.99 -5.20
CA GLU A 234 4.29 8.60 -4.31
C GLU A 234 2.99 8.31 -5.08
N PHE A 235 2.76 9.01 -6.19
CA PHE A 235 1.53 8.88 -6.98
C PHE A 235 1.74 8.11 -8.28
N LYS A 236 2.98 7.83 -8.70
CA LYS A 236 3.31 7.20 -9.98
C LYS A 236 2.48 5.96 -10.29
N THR A 237 2.52 4.97 -9.40
CA THR A 237 1.79 3.71 -9.59
C THR A 237 0.28 3.93 -9.60
N ARG A 238 -0.25 4.68 -8.63
CA ARG A 238 -1.68 4.96 -8.52
C ARG A 238 -2.20 5.72 -9.75
N ALA A 239 -1.43 6.69 -10.25
CA ALA A 239 -1.76 7.45 -11.45
C ALA A 239 -1.76 6.57 -12.71
N LEU A 240 -0.80 5.65 -12.86
CA LEU A 240 -0.80 4.70 -13.98
C LEU A 240 -2.02 3.77 -13.95
N ILE A 241 -2.40 3.25 -12.77
CA ILE A 241 -3.61 2.43 -12.62
C ILE A 241 -4.85 3.25 -13.01
N GLU A 242 -5.00 4.47 -12.51
CA GLU A 242 -6.13 5.34 -12.84
C GLU A 242 -6.18 5.70 -14.35
N ARG A 243 -5.01 5.87 -15.01
CA ARG A 243 -4.95 6.04 -16.48
C ARG A 243 -5.41 4.78 -17.21
N GLY A 244 -5.01 3.60 -16.74
CA GLY A 244 -5.52 2.31 -17.22
C GLY A 244 -7.05 2.24 -17.12
N ILE A 245 -7.61 2.62 -15.98
CA ILE A 245 -9.07 2.67 -15.77
C ILE A 245 -9.73 3.67 -16.72
N CYS A 246 -9.14 4.85 -16.98
CA CYS A 246 -9.66 5.79 -17.97
C CYS A 246 -9.78 5.14 -19.36
N TYR A 247 -8.72 4.45 -19.81
CA TYR A 247 -8.74 3.75 -21.10
C TYR A 247 -9.75 2.59 -21.12
N MET A 248 -9.92 1.87 -20.01
CA MET A 248 -10.99 0.86 -19.87
C MET A 248 -12.37 1.47 -20.06
N SER A 249 -12.65 2.63 -19.44
CA SER A 249 -13.92 3.34 -19.60
C SER A 249 -14.15 3.86 -21.02
N MET A 250 -13.08 4.07 -21.79
CA MET A 250 -13.12 4.39 -23.22
C MET A 250 -13.17 3.14 -24.12
N ASN A 251 -13.27 1.93 -23.55
CA ASN A 251 -13.15 0.64 -24.24
C ASN A 251 -11.84 0.44 -25.04
N ASN A 252 -10.79 1.20 -24.72
CA ASN A 252 -9.47 1.05 -25.33
C ASN A 252 -8.62 0.11 -24.47
N TYR A 253 -8.88 -1.18 -24.56
CA TYR A 253 -8.28 -2.18 -23.68
C TYR A 253 -6.78 -2.36 -23.94
N GLU A 254 -6.30 -2.13 -25.17
CA GLU A 254 -4.87 -2.22 -25.51
C GLU A 254 -4.06 -1.15 -24.78
N ARG A 255 -4.52 0.11 -24.78
CA ARG A 255 -3.85 1.17 -24.02
C ARG A 255 -3.99 0.98 -22.51
N ALA A 256 -5.13 0.45 -22.06
CA ALA A 256 -5.32 0.11 -20.65
C ALA A 256 -4.29 -0.94 -20.18
N VAL A 257 -4.10 -2.02 -20.96
CA VAL A 257 -3.06 -3.04 -20.71
C VAL A 257 -1.68 -2.38 -20.58
N SER A 258 -1.31 -1.53 -21.54
CA SER A 258 -0.01 -0.85 -21.51
C SER A 258 0.21 -0.02 -20.23
N GLU A 259 -0.80 0.72 -19.76
CA GLU A 259 -0.68 1.53 -18.54
C GLU A 259 -0.63 0.68 -17.27
N LEU A 260 -1.43 -0.40 -17.22
CA LEU A 260 -1.50 -1.31 -16.08
C LEU A 260 -0.23 -2.15 -15.94
N GLU A 261 0.34 -2.66 -17.05
CA GLU A 261 1.64 -3.35 -17.03
C GLU A 261 2.76 -2.42 -16.57
N ARG A 262 2.77 -1.16 -17.05
CA ARG A 262 3.70 -0.14 -16.56
C ARG A 262 3.55 0.13 -15.06
N ALA A 263 2.32 0.12 -14.54
CA ALA A 263 2.07 0.28 -13.11
C ALA A 263 2.64 -0.90 -12.32
N LEU A 264 2.28 -2.13 -12.70
CA LEU A 264 2.71 -3.36 -12.03
C LEU A 264 4.24 -3.55 -12.05
N ALA A 265 4.90 -3.15 -13.13
CA ALA A 265 6.37 -3.18 -13.22
C ALA A 265 7.08 -2.23 -12.25
N LYS A 266 6.36 -1.26 -11.66
CA LYS A 266 6.89 -0.30 -10.66
C LYS A 266 6.48 -0.64 -9.23
N ILE A 267 5.68 -1.67 -9.03
CA ILE A 267 5.29 -2.12 -7.69
C ILE A 267 6.37 -3.07 -7.16
N GLU A 268 7.10 -2.62 -6.15
CA GLU A 268 8.06 -3.44 -5.41
C GLU A 268 7.32 -4.36 -4.42
N ASP A 269 6.41 -3.78 -3.64
CA ASP A 269 5.58 -4.54 -2.70
C ASP A 269 4.36 -5.17 -3.39
N LYS A 270 4.51 -6.44 -3.76
CA LYS A 270 3.43 -7.24 -4.38
C LYS A 270 2.35 -7.69 -3.39
N SER A 271 2.46 -7.35 -2.10
CA SER A 271 1.41 -7.62 -1.10
C SER A 271 0.37 -6.49 -0.98
N GLY A 272 0.69 -5.29 -1.49
CA GLY A 272 -0.18 -4.12 -1.42
C GLY A 272 -1.46 -4.22 -2.24
N ASN A 273 -2.45 -3.40 -1.89
CA ASN A 273 -3.72 -3.33 -2.60
C ASN A 273 -3.54 -2.89 -4.05
N GLU A 274 -2.60 -1.97 -4.33
CA GLU A 274 -2.29 -1.52 -5.69
C GLU A 274 -1.92 -2.69 -6.61
N TYR A 275 -1.19 -3.69 -6.09
CA TYR A 275 -0.84 -4.89 -6.85
C TYR A 275 -2.08 -5.70 -7.19
N LEU A 276 -2.96 -5.95 -6.21
CA LEU A 276 -4.18 -6.73 -6.43
C LEU A 276 -5.13 -6.03 -7.42
N TYR A 277 -5.38 -4.73 -7.24
CA TYR A 277 -6.23 -3.95 -8.16
C TYR A 277 -5.62 -3.84 -9.55
N GLY A 278 -4.31 -3.62 -9.66
CA GLY A 278 -3.60 -3.56 -10.96
C GLY A 278 -3.74 -4.86 -11.75
N ASN A 279 -3.47 -6.02 -11.11
CA ASN A 279 -3.64 -7.33 -11.76
C ASN A 279 -5.10 -7.59 -12.10
N TYR A 280 -6.05 -7.19 -11.25
CA TYR A 280 -7.47 -7.39 -11.49
C TYR A 280 -7.97 -6.61 -12.72
N PHE A 281 -7.61 -5.34 -12.82
CA PHE A 281 -7.96 -4.53 -13.99
C PHE A 281 -7.25 -5.02 -15.25
N LEU A 282 -6.01 -5.50 -15.13
CA LEU A 282 -5.27 -6.07 -16.27
C LEU A 282 -5.91 -7.37 -16.76
N ALA A 283 -6.31 -8.25 -15.83
CA ALA A 283 -7.03 -9.48 -16.14
C ALA A 283 -8.36 -9.18 -16.86
N PHE A 284 -9.12 -8.19 -16.36
CA PHE A 284 -10.33 -7.73 -17.03
C PHE A 284 -10.05 -7.24 -18.46
N CYS A 285 -8.96 -6.48 -18.68
CA CYS A 285 -8.59 -6.06 -20.04
C CYS A 285 -8.27 -7.26 -20.94
N PHE A 286 -7.53 -8.25 -20.44
CA PHE A 286 -7.24 -9.46 -21.20
C PHE A 286 -8.49 -10.30 -21.50
N GLU A 287 -9.44 -10.37 -20.57
CA GLU A 287 -10.75 -10.99 -20.79
C GLU A 287 -11.48 -10.29 -21.97
N LYS A 288 -11.54 -8.96 -21.97
CA LYS A 288 -12.16 -8.18 -23.06
C LYS A 288 -11.45 -8.33 -24.40
N LEU A 289 -10.14 -8.53 -24.38
CA LEU A 289 -9.32 -8.82 -25.56
C LEU A 289 -9.33 -10.31 -25.97
N LYS A 290 -10.13 -11.16 -25.31
CA LYS A 290 -10.21 -12.61 -25.52
C LYS A 290 -8.88 -13.35 -25.31
N LYS A 291 -7.95 -12.77 -24.54
CA LYS A 291 -6.67 -13.40 -24.13
C LYS A 291 -6.87 -14.11 -22.79
N LEU A 292 -7.71 -15.14 -22.79
CA LEU A 292 -8.22 -15.78 -21.56
C LEU A 292 -7.11 -16.42 -20.72
N ASP A 293 -6.09 -17.02 -21.33
CA ASP A 293 -4.97 -17.63 -20.61
C ASP A 293 -4.27 -16.63 -19.68
N LYS A 294 -3.99 -15.42 -20.21
CA LYS A 294 -3.38 -14.33 -19.44
C LYS A 294 -4.31 -13.81 -18.36
N ALA A 295 -5.61 -13.75 -18.62
CA ALA A 295 -6.58 -13.31 -17.61
C ALA A 295 -6.64 -14.29 -16.43
N ILE A 296 -6.67 -15.60 -16.72
CA ILE A 296 -6.68 -16.68 -15.73
C ILE A 296 -5.41 -16.64 -14.89
N GLU A 297 -4.23 -16.55 -15.51
CA GLU A 297 -2.95 -16.46 -14.79
C GLU A 297 -2.93 -15.31 -13.76
N LEU A 298 -3.47 -14.15 -14.14
CA LEU A 298 -3.56 -13.00 -13.25
C LEU A 298 -4.60 -13.20 -12.13
N TRP A 299 -5.75 -13.80 -12.43
CA TRP A 299 -6.75 -14.16 -11.43
C TRP A 299 -6.22 -15.18 -10.42
N GLU A 300 -5.45 -16.18 -10.85
CA GLU A 300 -4.80 -17.14 -9.94
C GLU A 300 -3.75 -16.48 -9.05
N LYS A 301 -2.96 -15.54 -9.60
CA LYS A 301 -2.04 -14.70 -8.80
C LYS A 301 -2.76 -13.88 -7.74
N ILE A 302 -3.97 -13.40 -8.03
CA ILE A 302 -4.79 -12.67 -7.05
C ILE A 302 -5.36 -13.64 -6.02
N TYR A 303 -5.94 -14.76 -6.47
CA TYR A 303 -6.61 -15.74 -5.62
C TYR A 303 -5.65 -16.38 -4.61
N SER A 304 -4.43 -16.74 -5.04
CA SER A 304 -3.39 -17.29 -4.16
C SER A 304 -2.98 -16.34 -3.02
N ARG A 305 -3.15 -15.02 -3.20
CA ARG A 305 -2.86 -14.00 -2.17
C ARG A 305 -4.07 -13.66 -1.33
N LYS A 306 -5.22 -13.49 -1.98
CA LYS A 306 -6.48 -13.10 -1.34
C LYS A 306 -7.65 -13.79 -2.05
N PRO A 307 -8.06 -14.99 -1.59
CA PRO A 307 -9.11 -15.78 -2.23
C PRO A 307 -10.46 -15.06 -2.36
N GLY A 308 -10.80 -14.20 -1.38
CA GLY A 308 -12.02 -13.40 -1.37
C GLY A 308 -11.90 -12.02 -2.03
N PHE A 309 -10.93 -11.81 -2.93
CA PHE A 309 -10.78 -10.53 -3.62
C PHE A 309 -11.81 -10.41 -4.76
N LYS A 310 -12.85 -9.62 -4.54
CA LYS A 310 -13.91 -9.35 -5.53
C LYS A 310 -14.53 -10.66 -6.07
N ASP A 311 -14.84 -10.71 -7.36
CA ASP A 311 -15.39 -11.81 -8.15
C ASP A 311 -14.33 -12.76 -8.71
N VAL A 312 -13.06 -12.69 -8.25
CA VAL A 312 -11.97 -13.50 -8.83
C VAL A 312 -12.21 -15.00 -8.71
N ALA A 313 -12.78 -15.46 -7.59
CA ALA A 313 -13.13 -16.87 -7.42
C ALA A 313 -14.22 -17.32 -8.41
N GLU A 314 -15.21 -16.45 -8.65
CA GLU A 314 -16.28 -16.69 -9.62
C GLU A 314 -15.72 -16.72 -11.04
N LYS A 315 -14.83 -15.79 -11.39
CA LYS A 315 -14.13 -15.78 -12.68
C LYS A 315 -13.32 -17.06 -12.91
N LEU A 316 -12.57 -17.52 -11.91
CA LEU A 316 -11.82 -18.78 -12.03
C LEU A 316 -12.72 -20.01 -12.18
N THR A 317 -13.90 -19.98 -11.56
CA THR A 317 -14.91 -21.04 -11.72
C THR A 317 -15.58 -20.98 -13.09
N GLN A 318 -15.90 -19.78 -13.57
CA GLN A 318 -16.49 -19.54 -14.89
C GLN A 318 -15.59 -20.08 -16.02
N TYR A 319 -14.27 -19.96 -15.87
CA TYR A 319 -13.29 -20.44 -16.86
C TYR A 319 -12.60 -21.75 -16.46
N GLN A 320 -13.23 -22.54 -15.59
CA GLN A 320 -12.65 -23.78 -15.06
C GLN A 320 -12.29 -24.80 -16.15
N ASP A 321 -13.09 -24.90 -17.21
CA ASP A 321 -12.82 -25.84 -18.32
C ASP A 321 -11.56 -25.44 -19.10
N ILE A 322 -11.33 -24.14 -19.29
CA ILE A 322 -10.12 -23.59 -19.93
C ILE A 322 -8.91 -23.75 -19.00
N ARG A 323 -9.11 -23.55 -17.69
CA ARG A 323 -8.11 -23.75 -16.64
C ARG A 323 -7.66 -25.22 -16.50
N SER A 324 -8.51 -26.17 -16.88
CA SER A 324 -8.25 -27.60 -16.70
C SER A 324 -7.28 -28.22 -17.71
N ASP A 325 -6.80 -27.46 -18.70
CA ASP A 325 -6.24 -28.05 -19.92
C ASP A 325 -4.92 -27.44 -20.44
N ASP A 326 -3.92 -27.26 -19.56
CA ASP A 326 -2.51 -27.19 -20.02
C ASP A 326 -1.83 -28.58 -19.91
N ARG A 327 -2.03 -29.32 -18.82
CA ARG A 327 -1.45 -30.68 -18.67
C ARG A 327 -2.11 -31.74 -19.55
N MET A 328 -3.43 -31.63 -19.71
CA MET A 328 -4.17 -32.53 -20.60
C MET A 328 -3.86 -32.21 -22.06
N LYS A 329 -3.62 -30.94 -22.40
CA LYS A 329 -3.05 -30.50 -23.67
C LYS A 329 -1.64 -31.03 -23.88
N ASP A 330 -0.75 -30.96 -22.89
CA ASP A 330 0.59 -31.56 -22.97
C ASP A 330 0.48 -33.09 -23.15
N TYR A 331 -0.41 -33.76 -22.41
CA TYR A 331 -0.68 -35.20 -22.58
C TYR A 331 -1.18 -35.57 -23.98
N LEU A 332 -1.99 -34.72 -24.60
CA LEU A 332 -2.52 -34.92 -25.95
C LEU A 332 -1.52 -34.57 -27.05
N THR A 333 -0.64 -33.60 -26.82
CA THR A 333 0.28 -33.04 -27.83
C THR A 333 1.72 -33.51 -27.70
N ALA A 334 2.08 -34.17 -26.60
CA ALA A 334 3.40 -34.76 -26.37
C ALA A 334 3.83 -35.71 -27.49
N SER A 335 5.14 -35.73 -27.75
CA SER A 335 5.76 -36.78 -28.56
C SER A 335 5.50 -38.15 -27.93
N GLN A 336 5.61 -39.23 -28.71
CA GLN A 336 5.34 -40.58 -28.19
C GLN A 336 6.29 -40.95 -27.03
N GLU A 337 7.55 -40.50 -27.07
CA GLU A 337 8.53 -40.71 -26.01
C GLU A 337 8.16 -39.95 -24.72
N GLU A 338 7.82 -38.67 -24.84
CA GLU A 338 7.34 -37.85 -23.72
C GLU A 338 6.06 -38.43 -23.12
N PHE A 339 5.08 -38.79 -23.96
CA PHE A 339 3.83 -39.42 -23.56
C PHE A 339 4.07 -40.71 -22.74
N CYS A 340 4.94 -41.59 -23.23
CA CYS A 340 5.34 -42.80 -22.51
C CYS A 340 6.03 -42.46 -21.18
N SER A 341 6.85 -41.42 -21.12
CA SER A 341 7.46 -40.92 -19.87
C SER A 341 6.40 -40.46 -18.86
N MET A 342 5.38 -39.71 -19.33
CA MET A 342 4.27 -39.27 -18.50
C MET A 342 3.49 -40.45 -17.93
N CYS A 343 3.19 -41.45 -18.76
CA CYS A 343 2.49 -42.66 -18.36
C CYS A 343 3.28 -43.46 -17.31
N ARG A 344 4.61 -43.55 -17.44
CA ARG A 344 5.47 -44.19 -16.41
C ARG A 344 5.39 -43.48 -15.07
N ALA A 345 5.39 -42.15 -15.07
CA ALA A 345 5.28 -41.38 -13.83
C ALA A 345 3.91 -41.57 -13.17
N ILE A 346 2.82 -41.62 -13.95
CA ILE A 346 1.48 -41.94 -13.43
C ILE A 346 1.48 -43.34 -12.80
N VAL A 347 2.08 -44.34 -13.45
CA VAL A 347 2.17 -45.71 -12.90
C VAL A 347 2.92 -45.74 -11.57
N LYS A 348 3.99 -44.94 -11.42
CA LYS A 348 4.70 -44.78 -10.14
C LYS A 348 3.82 -44.14 -9.06
N VAL A 349 3.01 -43.14 -9.39
CA VAL A 349 2.03 -42.53 -8.46
C VAL A 349 1.01 -43.55 -7.97
N LEU A 350 0.69 -44.57 -8.79
CA LEU A 350 -0.16 -45.69 -8.39
C LEU A 350 0.57 -46.75 -7.53
N ASN A 351 1.82 -46.48 -7.13
CA ASN A 351 2.68 -47.37 -6.36
C ASN A 351 2.98 -48.70 -7.08
N LEU A 352 3.15 -48.62 -8.41
CA LEU A 352 3.52 -49.73 -9.26
C LEU A 352 4.86 -49.46 -9.96
N ASP A 353 5.68 -50.50 -10.08
CA ASP A 353 6.88 -50.51 -10.90
C ASP A 353 6.54 -50.95 -12.33
N VAL A 354 7.08 -50.23 -13.30
CA VAL A 354 6.92 -50.50 -14.74
C VAL A 354 7.82 -51.67 -15.12
N GLN A 355 7.22 -52.79 -15.54
CA GLN A 355 7.95 -53.97 -16.02
C GLN A 355 8.17 -53.94 -17.53
N ASP A 356 7.15 -53.52 -18.27
CA ASP A 356 7.17 -53.46 -19.73
C ASP A 356 6.27 -52.33 -20.23
N ILE A 357 6.60 -51.78 -21.40
CA ILE A 357 5.80 -50.76 -22.09
C ILE A 357 5.78 -51.03 -23.59
N ASN A 358 4.58 -51.11 -24.15
CA ASN A 358 4.34 -51.31 -25.57
C ASN A 358 3.55 -50.13 -26.12
N GLU A 359 4.03 -49.53 -27.19
CA GLU A 359 3.31 -48.46 -27.87
C GLU A 359 2.14 -49.03 -28.67
N ILE A 360 1.01 -48.33 -28.63
CA ILE A 360 -0.18 -48.68 -29.41
C ILE A 360 -0.70 -47.44 -30.14
N PRO A 361 -1.50 -47.60 -31.21
CA PRO A 361 -2.16 -46.47 -31.84
C PRO A 361 -2.92 -45.65 -30.79
N ASN A 362 -2.68 -44.33 -30.80
CA ASN A 362 -3.28 -43.39 -29.86
C ASN A 362 -3.04 -43.71 -28.38
N GLY A 363 -1.89 -44.31 -28.01
CA GLY A 363 -1.63 -44.61 -26.61
C GLY A 363 -0.38 -45.45 -26.30
N CYS A 364 -0.38 -46.06 -25.13
CA CYS A 364 0.59 -47.10 -24.73
C CYS A 364 -0.04 -48.11 -23.75
N GLU A 365 0.49 -49.33 -23.74
CA GLU A 365 0.17 -50.37 -22.77
C GLU A 365 1.36 -50.62 -21.86
N ILE A 366 1.13 -50.62 -20.55
CA ILE A 366 2.15 -50.86 -19.53
C ILE A 366 1.77 -52.09 -18.72
N ILE A 367 2.75 -52.94 -18.43
CA ILE A 367 2.62 -53.98 -17.39
C ILE A 367 3.25 -53.41 -16.12
N GLY A 368 2.42 -53.20 -15.09
CA GLY A 368 2.85 -52.68 -13.79
C GLY A 368 2.68 -53.71 -12.69
N ALA A 369 3.63 -53.79 -11.75
CA ALA A 369 3.53 -54.66 -10.58
C ALA A 369 3.81 -53.88 -9.30
N GLU A 370 3.25 -54.30 -8.16
CA GLU A 370 3.46 -53.62 -6.87
C GLU A 370 4.95 -53.60 -6.50
N ALA A 371 5.42 -52.41 -6.10
CA ALA A 371 6.79 -52.21 -5.62
C ALA A 371 7.06 -53.05 -4.36
N ASP A 372 8.29 -53.55 -4.20
CA ASP A 372 8.67 -54.62 -3.27
C ASP A 372 8.03 -54.51 -1.87
N VAL A 373 7.06 -55.40 -1.62
CA VAL A 373 6.57 -55.67 -0.27
C VAL A 373 7.56 -56.64 0.39
N LYS A 374 8.08 -56.30 1.57
CA LYS A 374 9.09 -57.07 2.35
C LYS A 374 8.70 -58.50 2.75
N TRP A 375 7.62 -59.06 2.21
CA TRP A 375 7.11 -60.40 2.51
C TRP A 375 7.53 -61.41 1.42
N ARG A 376 8.40 -62.35 1.81
CA ARG A 376 9.10 -63.31 0.93
C ARG A 376 8.21 -64.25 0.08
N ASN A 377 6.89 -64.24 0.26
CA ASN A 377 5.95 -65.13 -0.45
C ASN A 377 4.73 -64.42 -1.09
N ALA A 378 4.71 -63.09 -1.17
CA ALA A 378 3.62 -62.38 -1.87
C ALA A 378 3.80 -62.52 -3.39
N ARG A 379 2.87 -63.22 -4.06
CA ARG A 379 2.87 -63.36 -5.51
C ARG A 379 2.57 -61.99 -6.13
N LYS A 380 3.58 -61.35 -6.73
CA LYS A 380 3.40 -60.08 -7.47
C LYS A 380 2.32 -60.29 -8.52
N MET A 381 1.22 -59.53 -8.42
CA MET A 381 0.13 -59.61 -9.40
C MET A 381 0.30 -58.47 -10.41
N PRO A 382 0.90 -58.74 -11.58
CA PRO A 382 1.02 -57.73 -12.63
C PRO A 382 -0.38 -57.29 -13.11
N ARG A 383 -0.47 -56.01 -13.42
CA ARG A 383 -1.68 -55.35 -13.93
C ARG A 383 -1.41 -54.86 -15.33
N LEU A 384 -2.39 -55.05 -16.23
CA LEU A 384 -2.35 -54.43 -17.54
C LEU A 384 -2.89 -53.01 -17.41
N ILE A 385 -2.14 -52.02 -17.86
CA ILE A 385 -2.50 -50.61 -17.78
C ILE A 385 -2.50 -50.04 -19.19
N GLN A 386 -3.62 -49.54 -19.67
CA GLN A 386 -3.75 -48.98 -21.00
C GLN A 386 -3.99 -47.48 -20.89
N PHE A 387 -3.11 -46.66 -21.46
CA PHE A 387 -3.26 -45.21 -21.58
C PHE A 387 -3.68 -44.87 -23.00
N LEU A 388 -4.82 -44.19 -23.14
CA LEU A 388 -5.39 -43.76 -24.40
C LEU A 388 -5.39 -42.23 -24.48
N ARG A 389 -4.94 -41.70 -25.63
CA ARG A 389 -4.96 -40.27 -25.99
C ARG A 389 -5.91 -40.05 -27.16
N VAL A 390 -7.20 -40.15 -26.86
CA VAL A 390 -8.29 -40.02 -27.84
C VAL A 390 -9.28 -38.93 -27.43
N SER A 391 -9.92 -38.31 -28.40
CA SER A 391 -11.01 -37.34 -28.19
C SER A 391 -12.37 -38.01 -28.05
N GLU A 392 -12.56 -39.16 -28.68
CA GLU A 392 -13.83 -39.89 -28.69
C GLU A 392 -14.07 -40.66 -27.39
N ALA A 393 -15.34 -40.86 -27.06
CA ALA A 393 -15.73 -41.63 -25.88
C ALA A 393 -15.34 -43.10 -26.05
N ILE A 394 -14.74 -43.68 -25.01
CA ILE A 394 -14.34 -45.09 -25.01
C ILE A 394 -15.58 -45.97 -24.84
N ASP A 395 -15.79 -46.86 -25.80
CA ASP A 395 -16.93 -47.76 -25.87
C ASP A 395 -16.68 -49.13 -25.19
N GLU A 396 -17.72 -49.96 -25.16
CA GLU A 396 -17.63 -51.31 -24.58
C GLU A 396 -16.61 -52.19 -25.32
N SER A 397 -16.47 -52.03 -26.65
CA SER A 397 -15.60 -52.87 -27.46
C SER A 397 -14.12 -52.75 -27.03
N THR A 398 -13.70 -51.53 -26.68
CA THR A 398 -12.37 -51.24 -26.15
C THR A 398 -12.12 -51.97 -24.82
N VAL A 399 -13.08 -51.90 -23.88
CA VAL A 399 -12.98 -52.57 -22.57
C VAL A 399 -12.99 -54.10 -22.74
N ARG A 400 -13.77 -54.62 -23.68
CA ARG A 400 -13.81 -56.05 -24.01
C ARG A 400 -12.47 -56.55 -24.58
N ASN A 401 -11.84 -55.78 -25.47
CA ASN A 401 -10.52 -56.10 -26.02
C ASN A 401 -9.45 -56.13 -24.91
N MET A 402 -9.45 -55.14 -24.01
CA MET A 402 -8.60 -55.14 -22.82
C MET A 402 -8.76 -56.43 -21.99
N HIS A 403 -10.01 -56.83 -21.74
CA HIS A 403 -10.31 -58.06 -21.01
C HIS A 403 -9.78 -59.33 -21.71
N GLU A 404 -9.88 -59.42 -23.04
CA GLU A 404 -9.31 -60.54 -23.80
C GLU A 404 -7.78 -60.56 -23.75
N LYS A 405 -7.13 -59.39 -23.84
CA LYS A 405 -5.66 -59.27 -23.68
C LYS A 405 -5.20 -59.70 -22.30
N MET A 406 -5.93 -59.32 -21.25
CA MET A 406 -5.67 -59.76 -19.88
C MET A 406 -5.67 -61.29 -19.78
N LYS A 407 -6.68 -61.96 -20.36
CA LYS A 407 -6.76 -63.43 -20.40
C LYS A 407 -5.58 -64.05 -21.12
N LYS A 408 -5.23 -63.54 -22.30
CA LYS A 408 -4.09 -64.04 -23.10
C LYS A 408 -2.75 -63.91 -22.37
N LYS A 409 -2.60 -62.88 -21.54
CA LYS A 409 -1.39 -62.61 -20.73
C LYS A 409 -1.44 -63.18 -19.31
N ASN A 410 -2.49 -63.93 -18.94
CA ASN A 410 -2.73 -64.43 -17.58
C ASN A 410 -2.71 -63.34 -16.49
N LEU A 411 -3.27 -62.16 -16.79
CA LEU A 411 -3.37 -61.01 -15.89
C LEU A 411 -4.77 -60.93 -15.28
N THR A 412 -4.85 -60.68 -13.98
CA THR A 412 -6.13 -60.69 -13.23
C THR A 412 -6.77 -59.32 -13.06
N ARG A 413 -6.03 -58.22 -13.31
CA ARG A 413 -6.54 -56.85 -13.16
C ARG A 413 -6.08 -55.92 -14.29
N GLY A 414 -6.98 -55.05 -14.73
CA GLY A 414 -6.76 -54.07 -15.79
C GLY A 414 -7.07 -52.65 -15.33
N LEU A 415 -6.39 -51.66 -15.91
CA LEU A 415 -6.71 -50.24 -15.76
C LEU A 415 -6.76 -49.60 -17.16
N ILE A 416 -7.77 -48.79 -17.44
CA ILE A 416 -7.85 -48.01 -18.68
C ILE A 416 -7.93 -46.52 -18.32
N PHE A 417 -6.94 -45.76 -18.78
CA PHE A 417 -6.87 -44.31 -18.69
C PHE A 417 -7.23 -43.71 -20.04
N THR A 418 -8.04 -42.66 -20.06
CA THR A 418 -8.38 -41.94 -21.29
C THR A 418 -8.39 -40.44 -21.08
N SER A 419 -7.99 -39.69 -22.12
CA SER A 419 -8.16 -38.24 -22.22
C SER A 419 -9.61 -37.81 -22.50
N SER A 420 -10.53 -38.75 -22.70
CA SER A 420 -11.95 -38.51 -22.93
C SER A 420 -12.82 -39.10 -21.80
N VAL A 421 -14.05 -39.48 -22.12
CA VAL A 421 -15.03 -40.10 -21.21
C VAL A 421 -15.32 -41.55 -21.64
N PHE A 422 -15.92 -42.34 -20.74
CA PHE A 422 -16.42 -43.68 -21.07
C PHE A 422 -17.91 -43.64 -21.38
N THR A 423 -18.37 -44.48 -22.31
CA THR A 423 -19.80 -44.66 -22.55
C THR A 423 -20.46 -45.41 -21.39
N ARG A 424 -21.79 -45.29 -21.26
CA ARG A 424 -22.55 -46.04 -20.24
C ARG A 424 -22.40 -47.56 -20.37
N THR A 425 -22.29 -48.07 -21.59
CA THR A 425 -22.10 -49.51 -21.84
C THR A 425 -20.69 -49.98 -21.44
N ALA A 426 -19.66 -49.15 -21.68
CA ALA A 426 -18.30 -49.42 -21.21
C ALA A 426 -18.24 -49.49 -19.67
N LEU A 427 -18.85 -48.52 -18.99
CA LEU A 427 -18.94 -48.49 -17.53
C LEU A 427 -19.66 -49.73 -16.99
N ALA A 428 -20.83 -50.08 -17.53
CA ALA A 428 -21.59 -51.25 -17.12
C ALA A 428 -20.84 -52.57 -17.36
N TYR A 429 -20.07 -52.68 -18.45
CA TYR A 429 -19.25 -53.86 -18.73
C TYR A 429 -18.06 -53.98 -17.75
N ALA A 430 -17.44 -52.86 -17.38
CA ALA A 430 -16.33 -52.83 -16.44
C ALA A 430 -16.77 -53.10 -14.99
N ASP A 431 -17.96 -52.66 -14.58
CA ASP A 431 -18.46 -52.76 -13.20
C ASP A 431 -18.47 -54.19 -12.63
N ILE A 432 -18.70 -55.18 -13.50
CA ILE A 432 -18.71 -56.61 -13.14
C ILE A 432 -17.39 -57.34 -13.45
N ARG A 433 -16.30 -56.60 -13.72
CA ARG A 433 -15.00 -57.15 -14.14
C ARG A 433 -13.85 -56.45 -13.39
N PRO A 434 -12.68 -57.10 -13.29
CA PRO A 434 -11.53 -56.49 -12.61
C PRO A 434 -10.81 -55.48 -13.52
N ILE A 435 -11.56 -54.51 -14.07
CA ILE A 435 -11.04 -53.45 -14.94
C ILE A 435 -11.49 -52.09 -14.38
N ASP A 436 -10.53 -51.34 -13.87
CA ASP A 436 -10.79 -49.98 -13.38
C ASP A 436 -10.74 -48.99 -14.55
N LEU A 437 -11.74 -48.11 -14.66
CA LEU A 437 -11.83 -47.08 -15.69
C LEU A 437 -11.51 -45.70 -15.10
N ILE A 438 -10.59 -44.97 -15.74
CA ILE A 438 -10.08 -43.68 -15.30
C ILE A 438 -10.26 -42.66 -16.42
N ASP A 439 -11.23 -41.77 -16.25
CA ASP A 439 -11.61 -40.75 -17.22
C ASP A 439 -10.69 -39.52 -17.18
N LYS A 440 -10.95 -38.56 -18.07
CA LYS A 440 -10.22 -37.28 -18.15
C LYS A 440 -10.04 -36.59 -16.80
N SER A 441 -11.08 -36.58 -15.96
CA SER A 441 -11.06 -35.88 -14.67
C SER A 441 -10.03 -36.50 -13.72
N ARG A 442 -10.13 -37.82 -13.51
CA ARG A 442 -9.21 -38.54 -12.62
C ARG A 442 -7.79 -38.64 -13.19
N LEU A 443 -7.66 -38.70 -14.53
CA LEU A 443 -6.36 -38.66 -15.20
C LEU A 443 -5.65 -37.31 -14.97
N SER A 444 -6.37 -36.19 -15.07
CA SER A 444 -5.83 -34.85 -14.80
C SER A 444 -5.29 -34.71 -13.37
N ASP A 445 -6.00 -35.27 -12.39
CA ASP A 445 -5.53 -35.33 -11.00
C ASP A 445 -4.25 -36.15 -10.82
N LEU A 446 -4.08 -37.23 -11.59
CA LEU A 446 -2.88 -38.07 -11.55
C LEU A 446 -1.70 -37.42 -12.24
N LEU A 447 -1.92 -36.74 -13.37
CA LEU A 447 -0.90 -35.91 -14.02
C LEU A 447 -0.37 -34.85 -13.05
N LYS A 448 -1.27 -34.21 -12.30
CA LYS A 448 -0.91 -33.27 -11.24
C LYS A 448 -0.05 -33.91 -10.14
N LYS A 449 -0.42 -35.09 -9.66
CA LYS A 449 0.34 -35.81 -8.61
C LYS A 449 1.69 -36.31 -9.09
N ALA A 450 1.85 -36.53 -10.39
CA ALA A 450 3.10 -36.94 -11.00
C ALA A 450 4.07 -35.76 -11.22
N GLU A 451 3.68 -34.54 -10.87
CA GLU A 451 4.44 -33.29 -11.11
C GLU A 451 4.77 -33.06 -12.60
N ILE A 452 3.87 -33.51 -13.47
CA ILE A 452 3.94 -33.33 -14.92
C ILE A 452 3.01 -32.22 -15.35
#